data_AF-A0A382QWN4-F1
#
_entry.id   AF-A0A382QWN4-F1
#
_cell.length_a   1.000
_cell.length_b   1.000
_cell.length_c   1.000
_cell.angle_alpha   90.00
_cell.angle_beta   90.00
_cell.angle_gamma   90.00
#
_symmetry.space_group_name_H-M   'P 1'
#
loop_
_entity.id
_entity.type
_entity.pdbx_description
1 polymer ?
#
loop_
_entity_poly.entity_id
_entity_poly.type
_entity_poly.pdbx_seq_one_letter_code
_entity_poly.pdbx_strand_id
1 'polypeptide(L)' 'MLIDLGSELNVVDKSGAWYSYGDLRMGQGKENARQFLVDNPDVADEVDGQVRAALAPKSESSSVPGDEGADAD' A
#
# COMPACT_ATOMS: atom_id res chain seq x y z
N MET A 1 8.34 -10.01 -6.29
CA MET A 1 7.10 -10.38 -5.59
C MET A 1 6.48 -9.18 -4.87
N LEU A 2 7.28 -8.29 -4.27
CA LEU A 2 6.82 -7.06 -3.60
C LEU A 2 5.91 -6.14 -4.44
N ILE A 3 6.28 -5.79 -5.68
CA ILE A 3 5.45 -4.89 -6.53
C ILE A 3 4.06 -5.47 -6.83
N ASP A 4 3.96 -6.79 -6.92
CA ASP A 4 2.69 -7.45 -7.26
C ASP A 4 1.74 -7.44 -6.07
N LEU A 5 2.23 -7.94 -4.92
CA LEU A 5 1.50 -7.94 -3.66
C LEU A 5 1.20 -6.52 -3.19
N GLY A 6 2.16 -5.61 -3.31
CA GLY A 6 1.99 -4.21 -2.95
C GLY A 6 0.88 -3.54 -3.77
N SER A 7 0.78 -3.85 -5.08
CA SER A 7 -0.30 -3.33 -5.91
C SER A 7 -1.65 -3.96 -5.57
N GLU A 8 -1.70 -5.26 -5.28
CA GLU A 8 -2.92 -5.96 -4.89
C GLU A 8 -3.46 -5.47 -3.53
N LEU A 9 -2.56 -5.16 -2.60
CA LEU A 9 -2.87 -4.70 -1.25
C LEU A 9 -3.02 -3.18 -1.13
N ASN A 10 -2.99 -2.43 -2.24
CA ASN A 10 -3.01 -0.96 -2.28
C ASN A 10 -1.89 -0.27 -1.48
N VAL A 11 -0.76 -0.95 -1.28
CA VAL A 11 0.47 -0.36 -0.71
C VAL A 11 1.23 0.42 -1.79
N VAL A 12 1.25 -0.11 -3.01
CA VAL A 12 1.88 0.51 -4.18
C VAL A 12 0.77 0.94 -5.14
N ASP A 13 0.73 2.23 -5.50
CA ASP A 13 -0.23 2.74 -6.47
C ASP A 13 0.22 2.38 -7.89
N LYS A 14 -0.77 2.07 -8.74
CA LYS A 14 -0.56 1.82 -10.15
C LYS A 14 -1.53 2.66 -10.99
N SER A 15 -0.97 3.70 -11.62
CA SER A 15 -1.68 4.57 -12.54
C SER A 15 -1.27 4.27 -13.98
N GLY A 16 -2.04 3.38 -14.63
CA GLY A 16 -1.74 2.88 -15.98
C GLY A 16 -0.46 2.04 -15.99
N ALA A 17 0.58 2.52 -16.64
CA ALA A 17 1.89 1.88 -16.65
C ALA A 17 2.83 2.38 -15.52
N TRP A 18 2.44 3.41 -14.77
CA TRP A 18 3.28 4.01 -13.72
C TRP A 18 3.02 3.38 -12.36
N TYR A 19 4.09 3.17 -11.60
CA TYR A 19 4.06 2.72 -10.20
C TYR A 19 4.59 3.81 -9.28
N SER A 20 3.93 3.97 -8.13
CA SER A 20 4.29 4.92 -7.09
C SER A 20 4.09 4.32 -5.70
N TYR A 21 4.82 4.85 -4.71
CA TYR A 21 4.65 4.54 -3.30
C TYR A 21 4.58 5.85 -2.52
N GLY A 22 3.42 6.15 -1.93
CA GLY A 22 3.12 7.51 -1.48
C GLY A 22 3.37 8.52 -2.62
N ASP A 23 4.19 9.53 -2.35
CA ASP A 23 4.61 10.54 -3.34
C ASP A 23 5.84 10.13 -4.17
N LEU A 24 6.46 8.98 -3.87
CA LEU A 24 7.66 8.51 -4.57
C LEU A 24 7.29 7.82 -5.88
N ARG A 25 7.87 8.30 -6.98
CA ARG A 25 7.66 7.72 -8.30
C ARG A 25 8.66 6.59 -8.56
N MET A 26 8.17 5.34 -8.53
CA MET A 26 9.00 4.14 -8.69
C MET A 26 9.38 3.86 -10.14
N GLY A 27 8.57 4.34 -11.09
CA GLY A 27 8.87 4.27 -12.52
C GLY A 27 7.76 3.65 -13.36
N GLN A 28 8.00 3.57 -14.66
CA GLN A 28 7.07 2.98 -15.62
C GLN A 28 7.34 1.49 -15.78
N GLY A 29 6.36 0.65 -15.46
CA GLY A 29 6.44 -0.79 -15.58
C GLY A 29 7.04 -1.46 -14.34
N LYS A 30 6.68 -2.73 -14.18
CA LYS A 30 7.04 -3.54 -13.00
C LYS A 30 8.55 -3.71 -12.82
N GLU A 31 9.30 -3.78 -13.93
CA GLU A 31 10.76 -3.95 -13.88
C GLU A 31 11.48 -2.71 -13.34
N ASN A 32 11.07 -1.52 -13.78
CA ASN A 32 11.62 -0.27 -13.25
C ASN A 32 11.24 -0.06 -11.78
N ALA A 33 9.99 -0.39 -11.40
CA ALA A 33 9.58 -0.32 -10.00
C ALA A 33 10.37 -1.31 -9.11
N ARG A 34 10.69 -2.50 -9.62
CA ARG A 34 11.57 -3.45 -8.93
C ARG A 34 12.97 -2.88 -8.77
N GLN A 35 13.52 -2.29 -9.83
CA GLN A 35 14.86 -1.69 -9.79
C GLN A 35 14.91 -0.55 -8.78
N PHE A 36 13.89 0.30 -8.75
CA PHE A 36 13.75 1.35 -7.74
C PHE A 36 13.84 0.81 -6.31
N LEU A 37 13.15 -0.29 -5.99
CA LEU A 37 13.25 -0.90 -4.65
C LEU A 37 14.64 -1.49 -4.36
N VAL A 38 15.33 -2.02 -5.37
CA VAL A 38 16.72 -2.50 -5.21
C VAL A 38 17.66 -1.33 -4.92
N ASP A 39 17.47 -0.20 -5.59
CA ASP A 39 18.30 0.99 -5.43
C ASP A 39 17.96 1.80 -4.16
N ASN A 40 16.77 1.58 -3.58
CA ASN A 40 16.26 2.27 -2.39
C ASN A 40 15.85 1.24 -1.31
N PRO A 41 16.82 0.63 -0.61
CA PRO A 41 16.54 -0.43 0.36
C PRO A 41 15.66 0.03 1.53
N ASP A 42 15.76 1.30 1.95
CA ASP A 42 14.91 1.86 3.01
C ASP A 42 13.43 1.86 2.60
N VAL A 43 13.13 2.20 1.35
CA VAL A 43 11.76 2.17 0.81
C VAL A 43 11.29 0.72 0.62
N ALA A 44 12.20 -0.18 0.23
CA ALA A 44 11.87 -1.60 0.09
C ALA A 44 11.48 -2.24 1.43
N ASP A 45 12.19 -1.92 2.51
CA ASP A 45 11.88 -2.40 3.86
C ASP A 45 10.51 -1.88 4.33
N GLU A 46 10.22 -0.60 4.07
CA GLU A 46 8.94 0.00 4.41
C GLU A 46 7.77 -0.64 3.65
N VAL A 47 7.92 -0.85 2.33
CA VAL A 47 6.91 -1.53 1.50
C VAL A 47 6.72 -2.98 1.96
N ASP A 48 7.79 -3.71 2.29
CA ASP A 48 7.71 -5.08 2.79
C ASP A 48 6.97 -5.14 4.14
N GLY A 49 7.27 -4.21 5.05
CA GLY A 49 6.58 -4.07 6.33
C GLY A 49 5.08 -3.84 6.16
N GLN A 50 4.68 -2.92 5.28
CA GLN A 50 3.27 -2.64 5.00
C GLN A 50 2.56 -3.83 4.34
N VAL A 51 3.20 -4.50 3.38
CA VAL A 51 2.67 -5.70 2.73
C VAL A 51 2.44 -6.81 3.76
N ARG A 52 3.39 -7.04 4.66
CA ARG A 52 3.25 -8.03 5.75
C ARG A 52 2.14 -7.67 6.72
N ALA A 53 2.05 -6.40 7.10
CA ALA A 53 1.00 -5.93 7.99
C ALA A 53 -0.40 -6.09 7.37
N ALA A 54 -0.54 -5.87 6.07
CA ALA A 54 -1.79 -6.06 5.35
C ALA A 54 -2.19 -7.55 5.21
N LEU A 55 -1.21 -8.46 5.16
CA LEU A 55 -1.43 -9.91 5.13
C LEU A 55 -1.62 -10.53 6.52
N ALA A 56 -1.20 -9.85 7.57
CA ALA A 56 -1.40 -10.32 8.93
C ALA A 56 -2.91 -10.41 9.23
N PRO A 57 -3.38 -11.48 9.90
CA PRO A 57 -4.77 -11.56 10.31
C PRO A 57 -5.07 -10.33 11.18
N LYS A 58 -6.03 -9.50 10.76
CA LYS A 58 -6.47 -8.33 11.52
C LYS A 58 -6.95 -8.81 12.89
N SER A 59 -6.08 -8.71 13.89
CA SER A 59 -6.53 -8.64 15.27
C SER A 59 -7.08 -7.22 15.41
N GLU A 60 -8.41 -7.14 15.40
CA GLU A 60 -9.24 -5.94 15.55
C GLU A 60 -8.55 -4.83 16.37
N SER A 61 -8.13 -3.75 15.70
CA SER A 61 -7.91 -2.47 16.36
C SER A 61 -8.13 -1.31 15.40
N SER A 62 -9.35 -0.76 15.52
CA SER A 62 -9.74 0.65 15.42
C SER A 62 -9.51 1.35 14.08
N SER A 63 -10.55 1.86 13.40
CA SER A 63 -11.38 2.92 13.98
C SER A 63 -12.80 2.92 13.44
N VAL A 64 -13.77 2.79 14.35
CA VAL A 64 -15.14 3.25 14.17
C VAL A 64 -15.31 4.48 15.07
N PRO A 65 -15.70 5.63 14.52
CA PRO A 65 -16.66 6.52 15.16
C PRO A 65 -17.82 6.67 14.18
N GLY A 66 -18.98 6.09 14.43
CA GLY A 66 -19.97 6.58 15.38
C GLY A 66 -21.27 6.68 14.60
N ASP A 67 -22.09 5.63 14.70
CA ASP A 67 -23.50 5.70 14.34
C ASP A 67 -24.20 6.52 15.44
N GLU A 68 -24.83 7.63 15.06
CA GLU A 68 -25.94 8.19 15.83
C GLU A 68 -27.09 8.41 14.85
N GLY A 69 -28.02 7.46 14.88
CA GLY A 69 -29.30 7.57 14.21
C GLY A 69 -30.37 8.30 15.05
N ALA A 70 -31.54 8.37 14.43
CA ALA A 70 -32.88 8.55 14.98
C ALA A 70 -33.46 9.99 15.12
N ASP A 71 -34.30 10.30 14.12
CA ASP A 71 -35.73 10.67 14.25
C ASP A 71 -36.21 12.03 14.83
N ALA A 72 -37.16 12.59 14.06
CA ALA A 72 -38.37 13.35 14.42
C ALA A 72 -38.29 14.82 14.91
N ASP A 73 -38.71 15.76 14.06
CA ASP A 73 -40.03 16.43 14.11
C ASP A 73 -40.42 16.98 12.72
#